data_AF-A0A0F2L2A1-F1
#
_entry.id   AF-A0A0F2L2A1-F1
#
_cell.length_a   1.000
_cell.length_b   1.000
_cell.length_c   1.000
_cell.angle_alpha   90.00
_cell.angle_beta   90.00
_cell.angle_gamma   90.00
#
_symmetry.space_group_name_H-M   'P 1'
#
loop_
_entity.id
_entity.type
_entity.pdbx_description
1 polymer ?
#
loop_
_entity_poly.entity_id
_entity_poly.type
_entity_poly.pdbx_seq_one_letter_code
_entity_poly.pdbx_strand_id
1 'polypeptide(L)'
;MMDLIPKDLSIWESNYAYNFWTQAIDDLGLYSAAHIYEALGLNNAWILRLARELNSTIQKYFYAKGFYSQALMESTLYTSNGSKMIYVPNGIPDSSTILPIVLGLINPRSHEAMSTIDKVINTLMINGGLARFPVDDYHYDSSLYDSTGPDPPWVITTLFLAMYYEDIGNYPEALQLLNWCVEHSQHGLLPEAVDPRLGYPLPTTSPLTWSAAMYVMASLNYKSQGNPITELTVLL
;
A
#
# COMPACT_ATOMS: atom_id res chain seq x y z
N MET A 1 6.85 -23.29 12.92
CA MET A 1 6.66 -22.84 11.53
C MET A 1 6.62 -21.32 11.60
N MET A 2 7.01 -20.58 10.56
CA MET A 2 6.82 -19.12 10.60
C MET A 2 5.34 -18.88 10.30
N ASP A 3 4.66 -18.09 11.14
CA ASP A 3 3.21 -17.87 11.06
C ASP A 3 2.92 -16.83 9.97
N LEU A 4 3.13 -17.25 8.72
CA LEU A 4 2.80 -16.49 7.51
C LEU A 4 1.58 -17.11 6.83
N ILE A 5 0.79 -16.27 6.19
CA ILE A 5 -0.13 -16.69 5.14
C ILE A 5 0.69 -17.28 3.97
N PRO A 6 0.23 -18.35 3.29
CA PRO A 6 0.96 -18.96 2.17
C PRO A 6 1.39 -17.96 1.09
N LYS A 7 2.38 -18.37 0.28
CA LYS A 7 2.80 -17.60 -0.88
C LYS A 7 1.63 -17.39 -1.84
N ASP A 8 1.61 -16.22 -2.44
CA ASP A 8 0.68 -15.86 -3.52
C ASP A 8 1.36 -14.85 -4.45
N LEU A 9 0.70 -14.51 -5.56
CA LEU A 9 1.03 -13.31 -6.33
C LEU A 9 0.81 -12.07 -5.45
N SER A 10 1.58 -11.02 -5.73
CA SER A 10 1.37 -9.72 -5.11
C SER A 10 0.03 -9.10 -5.55
N ILE A 11 -0.35 -7.99 -4.92
CA ILE A 11 -1.47 -7.14 -5.37
C ILE A 11 -1.38 -6.73 -6.84
N TRP A 12 -0.18 -6.72 -7.41
CA TRP A 12 0.07 -6.40 -8.81
C TRP A 12 -0.05 -7.61 -9.74
N GLU A 13 -0.56 -8.73 -9.22
CA GLU A 13 -0.68 -10.04 -9.90
C GLU A 13 0.67 -10.54 -10.46
N SER A 14 1.75 -10.08 -9.85
CA SER A 14 3.13 -10.42 -10.19
C SER A 14 3.86 -10.95 -8.97
N ASN A 15 5.02 -11.58 -9.15
CA ASN A 15 5.90 -12.08 -8.08
C ASN A 15 5.23 -13.03 -7.06
N TYR A 16 5.39 -14.33 -7.28
CA TYR A 16 4.89 -15.37 -6.37
C TYR A 16 5.81 -15.53 -5.15
N ALA A 17 5.43 -14.93 -4.01
CA ALA A 17 6.24 -14.84 -2.80
C ALA A 17 5.36 -14.64 -1.55
N TYR A 18 5.98 -14.49 -0.38
CA TYR A 18 5.29 -13.98 0.79
C TYR A 18 5.25 -12.45 0.71
N ASN A 19 4.22 -11.90 0.07
CA ASN A 19 4.12 -10.46 -0.20
C ASN A 19 3.59 -9.69 1.02
N PHE A 20 4.20 -8.53 1.33
CA PHE A 20 3.85 -7.70 2.49
C PHE A 20 2.39 -7.33 2.49
N TRP A 21 1.88 -6.87 1.34
CA TRP A 21 0.49 -6.50 1.17
C TRP A 21 -0.46 -7.60 1.66
N THR A 22 -0.30 -8.82 1.14
CA THR A 22 -1.13 -9.97 1.49
C THR A 22 -1.08 -10.25 2.99
N GLN A 23 0.12 -10.37 3.55
CA GLN A 23 0.28 -10.63 4.99
C GLN A 23 -0.37 -9.53 5.84
N ALA A 24 -0.19 -8.27 5.47
CA ALA A 24 -0.69 -7.11 6.23
C ALA A 24 -2.21 -6.97 6.14
N ILE A 25 -2.80 -7.18 4.97
CA ILE A 25 -4.25 -7.14 4.80
C ILE A 25 -4.91 -8.32 5.54
N ASP A 26 -4.30 -9.51 5.52
CA ASP A 26 -4.81 -10.66 6.26
C ASP A 26 -4.73 -10.46 7.78
N ASP A 27 -3.66 -9.81 8.29
CA ASP A 27 -3.56 -9.42 9.71
C ASP A 27 -4.73 -8.52 10.13
N LEU A 28 -4.96 -7.45 9.36
CA LEU A 28 -6.09 -6.53 9.56
C LEU A 28 -7.45 -7.24 9.46
N GLY A 29 -7.57 -8.18 8.53
CA GLY A 29 -8.74 -9.04 8.36
C GLY A 29 -9.00 -9.94 9.58
N LEU A 30 -7.95 -10.52 10.16
CA LEU A 30 -8.06 -11.35 11.36
C LEU A 30 -8.52 -10.53 12.58
N TYR A 31 -7.99 -9.31 12.78
CA TYR A 31 -8.49 -8.42 13.83
C TYR A 31 -9.97 -8.06 13.60
N SER A 32 -10.35 -7.75 12.36
CA SER A 32 -11.74 -7.46 11.99
C SER A 32 -12.66 -8.66 12.26
N ALA A 33 -12.23 -9.87 11.90
CA ALA A 33 -12.96 -11.11 12.17
C ALA A 33 -13.12 -11.36 13.68
N ALA A 34 -12.09 -11.06 14.49
CA ALA A 34 -12.18 -11.18 15.94
C ALA A 34 -13.24 -10.24 16.54
N HIS A 35 -13.38 -9.02 16.02
CA HIS A 35 -14.44 -8.09 16.41
C HIS A 35 -15.83 -8.55 16.00
N ILE A 36 -15.99 -9.15 14.81
CA ILE A 36 -17.26 -9.77 14.40
C ILE A 36 -17.63 -10.90 15.36
N TYR A 37 -16.68 -11.76 15.71
CA TYR A 37 -16.93 -12.86 16.66
C TYR A 37 -17.33 -12.33 18.04
N GLU A 38 -16.65 -11.28 18.53
CA GLU A 38 -16.99 -10.62 19.79
C GLU A 38 -18.43 -10.10 19.77
N ALA A 39 -18.82 -9.39 18.71
CA ALA A 39 -20.17 -8.85 18.55
C ALA A 39 -21.25 -9.93 18.51
N LEU A 40 -20.91 -11.13 18.03
CA LEU A 40 -21.79 -12.30 18.00
C LEU A 40 -21.76 -13.13 19.30
N GLY A 41 -20.95 -12.75 20.30
CA GLY A 41 -20.77 -13.52 21.53
C GLY A 41 -20.01 -14.83 21.34
N LEU A 42 -19.23 -14.96 20.27
CA LEU A 42 -18.43 -16.14 19.94
C LEU A 42 -16.99 -16.02 20.47
N ASN A 43 -16.36 -17.17 20.76
CA ASN A 43 -14.96 -17.18 21.18
C ASN A 43 -14.03 -16.76 20.02
N ASN A 44 -13.31 -15.65 20.22
CA ASN A 44 -12.36 -15.09 19.26
C ASN A 44 -10.88 -15.23 19.68
N ALA A 45 -10.59 -15.87 20.81
CA ALA A 45 -9.25 -15.89 21.40
C ALA A 45 -8.22 -16.55 20.47
N TRP A 46 -8.66 -17.54 19.68
CA TRP A 46 -7.83 -18.20 18.68
C TRP A 46 -7.52 -17.28 17.49
N ILE A 47 -8.48 -16.46 17.04
CA ILE A 47 -8.29 -15.48 15.95
C ILE A 47 -7.29 -14.42 16.39
N LEU A 48 -7.50 -13.86 17.59
CA LEU A 48 -6.59 -12.85 18.16
C LEU A 48 -5.18 -13.39 18.37
N ARG A 49 -5.03 -14.69 18.68
CA ARG A 49 -3.71 -15.32 18.75
C ARG A 49 -3.05 -15.36 17.38
N LEU A 50 -3.76 -15.83 16.34
CA LEU A 50 -3.25 -15.88 14.98
C LEU A 50 -2.87 -14.49 14.45
N ALA A 51 -3.71 -13.47 14.69
CA ALA A 51 -3.42 -12.09 14.32
C ALA A 51 -2.12 -11.59 14.99
N ARG A 52 -1.96 -11.78 16.31
CA ARG A 52 -0.73 -11.39 17.00
C ARG A 52 0.52 -12.11 16.48
N GLU A 53 0.40 -13.40 16.18
CA GLU A 53 1.49 -14.21 15.63
C GLU A 53 1.89 -13.73 14.22
N LEU A 54 0.90 -13.46 13.35
CA LEU A 54 1.11 -12.91 12.02
C LEU A 54 1.71 -11.50 12.07
N ASN A 55 1.12 -10.58 12.85
CA ASN A 55 1.67 -9.23 13.05
C ASN A 55 3.12 -9.29 13.54
N SER A 56 3.41 -10.07 14.59
CA SER A 56 4.78 -10.22 15.10
C SER A 56 5.75 -10.75 14.03
N THR A 57 5.27 -11.62 13.13
CA THR A 57 6.05 -12.14 12.02
C THR A 57 6.28 -11.06 10.96
N ILE A 58 5.27 -10.26 10.62
CA ILE A 58 5.40 -9.12 9.69
C ILE A 58 6.46 -8.15 10.21
N GLN A 59 6.31 -7.70 11.45
CA GLN A 59 7.22 -6.72 12.08
C GLN A 59 8.67 -7.18 12.11
N LYS A 60 8.88 -8.48 12.38
CA LYS A 60 10.22 -9.04 12.55
C LYS A 60 10.98 -9.26 11.24
N TYR A 61 10.28 -9.60 10.17
CA TYR A 61 10.94 -10.12 8.96
C TYR A 61 10.82 -9.19 7.75
N PHE A 62 9.72 -8.44 7.61
CA PHE A 62 9.55 -7.53 6.48
C PHE A 62 10.23 -6.18 6.70
N TYR A 63 10.30 -5.69 7.95
CA TYR A 63 11.01 -4.46 8.26
C TYR A 63 12.51 -4.73 8.37
N ALA A 64 13.26 -4.33 7.35
CA ALA A 64 14.71 -4.47 7.32
C ALA A 64 15.35 -3.29 6.62
N LYS A 65 16.54 -2.90 7.08
CA LYS A 65 17.30 -1.76 6.51
C LYS A 65 16.49 -0.45 6.46
N GLY A 66 15.56 -0.27 7.41
CA GLY A 66 14.83 0.98 7.60
C GLY A 66 13.52 1.12 6.82
N PHE A 67 12.94 0.05 6.26
CA PHE A 67 11.60 0.08 5.65
C PHE A 67 11.00 -1.33 5.53
N TYR A 68 9.68 -1.44 5.34
CA TYR A 68 9.04 -2.70 4.94
C TYR A 68 9.31 -3.04 3.48
N SER A 69 9.94 -4.18 3.23
CA SER A 69 10.14 -4.69 1.87
C SER A 69 8.86 -5.27 1.27
N GLN A 70 8.75 -5.25 -0.06
CA GLN A 70 7.63 -5.77 -0.83
C GLN A 70 7.33 -7.25 -0.52
N ALA A 71 8.35 -8.08 -0.36
CA ALA A 71 8.18 -9.51 -0.14
C ALA A 71 9.32 -10.15 0.67
N LEU A 72 9.03 -11.30 1.28
CA LEU A 72 10.05 -12.24 1.76
C LEU A 72 10.30 -13.33 0.72
N MET A 73 11.58 -13.62 0.50
CA MET A 73 12.04 -14.71 -0.33
C MET A 73 12.67 -15.82 0.52
N GLU A 74 12.54 -17.05 0.06
CA GLU A 74 13.27 -18.19 0.64
C GLU A 74 14.74 -18.10 0.26
N SER A 75 15.60 -18.33 1.23
CA SER A 75 17.05 -18.42 1.06
C SER A 75 17.60 -19.54 1.95
N THR A 76 18.83 -19.97 1.67
CA THR A 76 19.48 -21.06 2.40
C THR A 76 20.66 -20.51 3.19
N LEU A 77 20.58 -20.58 4.51
CA LEU A 77 21.70 -20.29 5.40
C LEU A 77 22.52 -21.57 5.58
N TYR A 78 23.77 -21.55 5.13
CA TYR A 78 24.74 -22.61 5.38
C TYR A 78 25.44 -22.36 6.72
N THR A 79 25.45 -23.38 7.57
CA THR A 79 26.05 -23.38 8.91
C THR A 79 27.02 -24.55 9.05
N SER A 80 27.83 -24.57 10.11
CA SER A 80 28.72 -25.70 10.41
C SER A 80 27.98 -27.03 10.59
N ASN A 81 26.68 -26.99 10.92
CA ASN A 81 25.85 -28.17 11.21
C ASN A 81 24.88 -28.52 10.05
N GLY A 82 25.12 -27.98 8.85
CA GLY A 82 24.27 -28.20 7.67
C GLY A 82 23.62 -26.90 7.17
N SER A 83 22.47 -27.01 6.52
CA SER A 83 21.75 -25.85 5.98
C SER A 83 20.40 -25.66 6.64
N LYS A 84 19.95 -24.41 6.70
CA LYS A 84 18.63 -24.02 7.21
C LYS A 84 17.98 -23.06 6.23
N MET A 85 16.74 -23.34 5.85
CA MET A 85 15.92 -22.38 5.11
C MET A 85 15.62 -21.16 6.01
N ILE A 86 15.88 -19.99 5.47
CA ILE A 86 15.61 -18.69 6.08
C ILE A 86 14.76 -17.85 5.13
N TYR A 87 14.07 -16.87 5.69
CA TYR A 87 13.32 -15.88 4.92
C TYR A 87 14.07 -14.55 4.97
N VAL A 88 14.27 -13.95 3.80
CA VAL A 88 15.01 -12.70 3.65
C VAL A 88 14.13 -11.72 2.88
N PRO A 89 13.96 -10.48 3.38
CA PRO A 89 13.27 -9.45 2.62
C PRO A 89 14.01 -9.15 1.32
N ASN A 90 13.26 -9.02 0.22
CA ASN A 90 13.83 -8.74 -1.10
C ASN A 90 14.47 -7.35 -1.20
N GLY A 91 14.21 -6.45 -0.25
CA GLY A 91 14.79 -5.11 -0.21
C GLY A 91 14.21 -4.17 -1.28
N ILE A 92 13.04 -4.49 -1.82
CA ILE A 92 12.35 -3.66 -2.83
C ILE A 92 11.27 -2.85 -2.12
N PRO A 93 11.27 -1.51 -2.19
CA PRO A 93 10.15 -0.71 -1.72
C PRO A 93 8.97 -0.84 -2.68
N ASP A 94 7.75 -0.83 -2.13
CA ASP A 94 6.52 -0.94 -2.91
C ASP A 94 5.48 0.02 -2.32
N SER A 95 4.85 0.84 -3.16
CA SER A 95 3.88 1.84 -2.71
C SER A 95 2.56 1.24 -2.21
N SER A 96 2.32 -0.05 -2.44
CA SER A 96 1.24 -0.79 -1.78
C SER A 96 1.44 -0.87 -0.26
N THR A 97 2.67 -0.78 0.25
CA THR A 97 2.94 -0.81 1.70
C THR A 97 2.24 0.30 2.48
N ILE A 98 1.86 1.39 1.80
CA ILE A 98 1.20 2.56 2.41
C ILE A 98 -0.19 2.21 2.94
N LEU A 99 -1.03 1.53 2.15
CA LEU A 99 -2.44 1.35 2.53
C LEU A 99 -2.59 0.51 3.81
N PRO A 100 -1.89 -0.62 4.01
CA PRO A 100 -1.99 -1.34 5.27
C PRO A 100 -1.57 -0.51 6.49
N ILE A 101 -0.59 0.39 6.35
CA ILE A 101 -0.20 1.33 7.42
C ILE A 101 -1.37 2.27 7.73
N VAL A 102 -1.97 2.89 6.71
CA VAL A 102 -3.13 3.78 6.85
C VAL A 102 -4.35 3.06 7.44
N LEU A 103 -4.53 1.77 7.14
CA LEU A 103 -5.60 0.95 7.69
C LEU A 103 -5.34 0.45 9.12
N GLY A 104 -4.20 0.82 9.72
CA GLY A 104 -3.91 0.59 11.13
C GLY A 104 -3.08 -0.65 11.43
N LEU A 105 -2.31 -1.18 10.47
CA LEU A 105 -1.36 -2.28 10.72
C LEU A 105 -0.36 -1.92 11.84
N ILE A 106 0.08 -0.65 11.83
CA ILE A 106 0.95 -0.02 12.82
C ILE A 106 0.53 1.44 13.00
N ASN A 107 1.06 2.10 14.03
CA ASN A 107 0.85 3.55 14.18
C ASN A 107 1.50 4.30 13.00
N PRO A 108 0.75 5.14 12.24
CA PRO A 108 1.25 5.89 11.08
C PRO A 108 2.39 6.88 11.42
N ARG A 109 2.51 7.28 12.69
CA ARG A 109 3.57 8.14 13.24
C ARG A 109 4.70 7.36 13.89
N SER A 110 4.70 6.02 13.83
CA SER A 110 5.83 5.23 14.31
C SER A 110 7.06 5.46 13.44
N HIS A 111 8.23 5.15 13.98
CA HIS A 111 9.48 5.27 13.22
C HIS A 111 9.46 4.39 11.96
N GLU A 112 8.95 3.16 12.07
CA GLU A 112 8.85 2.18 10.99
C GLU A 112 7.89 2.60 9.88
N ALA A 113 6.76 3.22 10.25
CA ALA A 113 5.83 3.78 9.28
C ALA A 113 6.49 4.91 8.50
N MET A 114 6.98 5.95 9.21
CA MET A 114 7.58 7.13 8.59
C MET A 114 8.78 6.76 7.70
N SER A 115 9.68 5.88 8.17
CA SER A 115 10.84 5.45 7.39
C SER A 115 10.45 4.66 6.13
N THR A 116 9.37 3.88 6.19
CA THR A 116 8.83 3.17 5.03
C THR A 116 8.22 4.14 4.02
N ILE A 117 7.40 5.09 4.48
CA ILE A 117 6.80 6.12 3.62
C ILE A 117 7.88 6.99 2.98
N ASP A 118 8.88 7.43 3.74
CA ASP A 118 10.02 8.18 3.22
C ASP A 118 10.78 7.38 2.16
N LYS A 119 10.99 6.08 2.39
CA LYS A 119 11.67 5.21 1.42
C LYS A 119 10.87 5.09 0.13
N VAL A 120 9.55 4.91 0.23
CA VAL A 120 8.63 4.86 -0.91
C VAL A 120 8.66 6.16 -1.69
N ILE A 121 8.47 7.32 -1.03
CA ILE A 121 8.48 8.65 -1.69
C ILE A 121 9.82 8.88 -2.40
N ASN A 122 10.93 8.69 -1.70
CA ASN A 122 12.27 8.97 -2.25
C ASN A 122 12.64 8.08 -3.44
N THR A 123 11.99 6.94 -3.59
CA THR A 123 12.31 5.97 -4.65
C THR A 123 11.29 6.01 -5.79
N LEU A 124 10.00 6.24 -5.48
CA LEU A 124 8.88 5.99 -6.39
C LEU A 124 8.11 7.25 -6.78
N MET A 125 8.44 8.42 -6.24
CA MET A 125 7.84 9.69 -6.66
C MET A 125 8.34 10.07 -8.05
N ILE A 126 7.47 9.96 -9.04
CA ILE A 126 7.73 10.22 -10.46
C ILE A 126 6.66 11.20 -10.92
N ASN A 127 7.07 12.35 -11.45
CA ASN A 127 6.16 13.37 -11.99
C ASN A 127 4.99 13.76 -11.04
N GLY A 128 5.22 13.78 -9.73
CA GLY A 128 4.23 14.15 -8.71
C GLY A 128 3.30 13.04 -8.23
N GLY A 129 3.37 11.83 -8.79
CA GLY A 129 2.66 10.65 -8.32
C GLY A 129 3.60 9.48 -7.99
N LEU A 130 3.05 8.39 -7.44
CA LEU A 130 3.84 7.22 -7.05
C LEU A 130 3.78 6.10 -8.08
N ALA A 131 4.94 5.63 -8.55
CA ALA A 131 5.05 4.31 -9.18
C ALA A 131 4.75 3.17 -8.20
N ARG A 132 4.49 1.97 -8.71
CA ARG A 132 4.17 0.79 -7.87
C ARG A 132 5.39 0.28 -7.11
N PHE A 133 6.47 0.00 -7.83
CA PHE A 133 7.78 -0.45 -7.35
C PHE A 133 8.83 -0.09 -8.42
N PRO A 134 10.15 -0.13 -8.12
CA PRO A 134 11.18 0.27 -9.07
C PRO A 134 11.28 -0.67 -10.27
N VAL A 135 11.56 -0.11 -11.45
CA VAL A 135 11.72 -0.84 -12.72
C VAL A 135 10.42 -1.54 -13.13
N ASP A 136 9.28 -0.91 -12.85
CA ASP A 136 7.96 -1.36 -13.30
C ASP A 136 7.76 -1.03 -14.79
N ASP A 137 7.65 -2.07 -15.61
CA ASP A 137 7.55 -1.99 -17.06
C ASP A 137 6.16 -2.34 -17.61
N TYR A 138 5.12 -2.44 -16.76
CA TYR A 138 3.79 -2.89 -17.19
C TYR A 138 3.17 -2.08 -18.35
N HIS A 139 3.47 -0.78 -18.45
CA HIS A 139 3.05 0.10 -19.55
C HIS A 139 4.19 0.45 -20.54
N TYR A 140 5.37 -0.13 -20.36
CA TYR A 140 6.57 0.16 -21.14
C TYR A 140 7.26 -1.10 -21.70
N ASP A 141 6.60 -2.25 -21.64
CA ASP A 141 7.07 -3.48 -22.27
C ASP A 141 6.78 -3.48 -23.78
N SER A 142 7.54 -4.29 -24.52
CA SER A 142 7.35 -4.60 -25.93
C SER A 142 5.92 -4.96 -26.35
N SER A 143 5.09 -5.45 -25.42
CA SER A 143 3.69 -5.80 -25.67
C SER A 143 2.69 -4.65 -25.41
N LEU A 144 3.06 -3.66 -24.60
CA LEU A 144 2.23 -2.55 -24.14
C LEU A 144 3.08 -1.27 -24.18
N TYR A 145 3.05 -0.57 -25.32
CA TYR A 145 3.84 0.66 -25.53
C TYR A 145 2.94 1.90 -25.49
N ASP A 146 2.21 2.05 -24.38
CA ASP A 146 1.35 3.19 -24.10
C ASP A 146 2.04 4.26 -23.25
N SER A 147 3.08 3.91 -22.49
CA SER A 147 3.95 4.84 -21.75
C SER A 147 5.24 5.19 -22.49
N THR A 148 5.76 6.40 -22.30
CA THR A 148 7.07 6.82 -22.81
C THR A 148 8.25 6.28 -22.01
N GLY A 149 8.04 5.69 -20.83
CA GLY A 149 9.10 5.14 -19.98
C GLY A 149 8.60 4.18 -18.90
N PRO A 150 9.52 3.51 -18.17
CA PRO A 150 9.17 2.68 -17.02
C PRO A 150 8.69 3.54 -15.85
N ASP A 151 8.20 2.87 -14.81
CA ASP A 151 7.75 3.46 -13.55
C ASP A 151 6.61 4.49 -13.72
N PRO A 152 5.54 4.16 -14.48
CA PRO A 152 4.40 5.06 -14.59
C PRO A 152 3.79 5.31 -13.19
N PRO A 153 3.53 6.56 -12.80
CA PRO A 153 2.78 6.87 -11.60
C PRO A 153 1.36 6.29 -11.66
N TRP A 154 0.95 5.58 -10.62
CA TRP A 154 -0.41 5.06 -10.47
C TRP A 154 -1.25 6.01 -9.62
N VAL A 155 -2.46 6.32 -10.07
CA VAL A 155 -3.36 7.23 -9.35
C VAL A 155 -3.73 6.64 -7.98
N ILE A 156 -4.00 5.33 -7.95
CA ILE A 156 -4.38 4.61 -6.74
C ILE A 156 -3.33 4.69 -5.62
N THR A 157 -2.05 4.43 -5.91
CA THR A 157 -0.98 4.44 -4.89
C THR A 157 -0.65 5.86 -4.44
N THR A 158 -0.81 6.83 -5.34
CA THR A 158 -0.73 8.26 -5.01
C THR A 158 -1.83 8.65 -4.01
N LEU A 159 -3.04 8.11 -4.17
CA LEU A 159 -4.14 8.30 -3.21
C LEU A 159 -3.92 7.58 -1.88
N PHE A 160 -3.20 6.45 -1.85
CA PHE A 160 -2.79 5.84 -0.59
C PHE A 160 -1.89 6.81 0.21
N LEU A 161 -0.97 7.50 -0.47
CA LEU A 161 -0.13 8.52 0.16
C LEU A 161 -0.93 9.75 0.61
N ALA A 162 -1.93 10.18 -0.17
CA ALA A 162 -2.84 11.26 0.25
C ALA A 162 -3.55 10.91 1.57
N MET A 163 -4.09 9.69 1.67
CA MET A 163 -4.72 9.22 2.91
C MET A 163 -3.74 9.12 4.08
N TYR A 164 -2.49 8.71 3.83
CA TYR A 164 -1.43 8.73 4.86
C TYR A 164 -1.21 10.15 5.38
N TYR A 165 -1.08 11.14 4.48
CA TYR A 165 -0.93 12.53 4.89
C TYR A 165 -2.13 13.03 5.69
N GLU A 166 -3.36 12.68 5.34
CA GLU A 166 -4.56 13.02 6.13
C GLU A 166 -4.51 12.42 7.55
N ASP A 167 -4.10 11.15 7.66
CA ASP A 167 -4.02 10.41 8.91
C ASP A 167 -2.98 11.01 9.87
N ILE A 168 -1.85 11.49 9.34
CA ILE A 168 -0.85 12.25 10.12
C ILE A 168 -1.14 13.76 10.18
N GLY A 169 -2.32 14.21 9.75
CA GLY A 169 -2.77 15.60 9.84
C GLY A 169 -2.04 16.57 8.90
N ASN A 170 -1.31 16.06 7.90
CA ASN A 170 -0.62 16.84 6.89
C ASN A 170 -1.52 17.15 5.69
N TYR A 171 -2.62 17.86 5.96
CA TYR A 171 -3.66 18.15 4.98
C TYR A 171 -3.17 18.91 3.73
N PRO A 172 -2.22 19.88 3.79
CA PRO A 172 -1.78 20.57 2.58
C PRO A 172 -1.20 19.61 1.53
N GLU A 173 -0.42 18.62 1.94
CA GLU A 173 0.21 17.61 1.09
C GLU A 173 -0.80 16.58 0.59
N ALA A 174 -1.77 16.19 1.42
CA ALA A 174 -2.90 15.40 0.96
C ALA A 174 -3.68 16.10 -0.17
N LEU A 175 -3.96 17.41 0.00
CA LEU A 175 -4.65 18.21 -1.01
C LEU A 175 -3.84 18.34 -2.31
N GLN A 176 -2.51 18.46 -2.21
CA GLN A 176 -1.65 18.49 -3.39
C GLN A 176 -1.78 17.20 -4.20
N LEU A 177 -1.79 16.03 -3.55
CA LEU A 177 -1.95 14.74 -4.23
C LEU A 177 -3.36 14.54 -4.80
N LEU A 178 -4.40 15.00 -4.10
CA LEU A 178 -5.77 15.02 -4.63
C LEU A 178 -5.86 15.89 -5.89
N ASN A 179 -5.29 17.10 -5.87
CA ASN A 179 -5.24 17.97 -7.04
C ASN A 179 -4.45 17.34 -8.19
N TRP A 180 -3.31 16.71 -7.89
CA TRP A 180 -2.52 15.98 -8.88
C TRP A 180 -3.39 14.92 -9.59
N CYS A 181 -4.21 14.16 -8.85
CA CYS A 181 -5.12 13.18 -9.47
C CYS A 181 -6.14 13.83 -10.42
N VAL A 182 -6.68 15.01 -10.06
CA VAL A 182 -7.63 15.75 -10.91
C VAL A 182 -6.95 16.30 -12.16
N GLU A 183 -5.76 16.88 -12.01
CA GLU A 183 -4.96 17.44 -13.11
C GLU A 183 -4.60 16.37 -14.15
N HIS A 184 -4.43 15.13 -13.72
CA HIS A 184 -4.11 13.98 -14.57
C HIS A 184 -5.34 13.15 -14.97
N SER A 185 -6.56 13.65 -14.72
CA SER A 185 -7.79 13.00 -15.15
C SER A 185 -8.13 13.29 -16.62
N GLN A 186 -8.92 12.43 -17.25
CA GLN A 186 -9.48 12.67 -18.59
C GLN A 186 -11.00 12.75 -18.51
N HIS A 187 -11.58 13.91 -18.85
CA HIS A 187 -13.03 14.16 -18.72
C HIS A 187 -13.59 13.89 -17.30
N GLY A 188 -12.76 14.09 -16.25
CA GLY A 188 -13.11 13.79 -14.86
C GLY A 188 -13.02 12.31 -14.48
N LEU A 189 -12.55 11.45 -15.39
CA LEU A 189 -12.29 10.03 -15.14
C LEU A 189 -10.82 9.84 -14.75
N LEU A 190 -10.59 9.17 -13.62
CA LEU A 190 -9.26 8.89 -13.11
C LEU A 190 -8.67 7.65 -13.81
N PRO A 191 -7.54 7.77 -14.53
CA PRO A 191 -6.92 6.62 -15.17
C PRO A 191 -6.30 5.68 -14.13
N GLU A 192 -5.90 4.50 -14.59
CA GLU A 192 -5.01 3.59 -13.84
C GLU A 192 -3.65 4.24 -13.58
N ALA A 193 -3.01 4.74 -14.64
CA ALA A 193 -1.67 5.30 -14.57
C ALA A 193 -1.48 6.55 -15.46
N VAL A 194 -0.39 7.26 -15.20
CA VAL A 194 0.03 8.49 -15.87
C VAL A 194 1.37 8.25 -16.57
N ASP A 195 1.59 8.91 -17.69
CA ASP A 195 2.88 8.88 -18.38
C ASP A 195 3.99 9.50 -17.51
N PRO A 196 5.09 8.77 -17.25
CA PRO A 196 6.14 9.19 -16.32
C PRO A 196 6.97 10.38 -16.81
N ARG A 197 6.96 10.70 -18.12
CA ARG A 197 7.72 11.84 -18.68
C ARG A 197 6.83 12.99 -19.12
N LEU A 198 5.68 12.67 -19.70
CA LEU A 198 4.77 13.66 -20.29
C LEU A 198 3.69 14.11 -19.31
N GLY A 199 3.35 13.31 -18.30
CA GLY A 199 2.27 13.64 -17.36
C GLY A 199 0.88 13.59 -17.99
N TYR A 200 0.71 12.91 -19.11
CA TYR A 200 -0.62 12.67 -19.67
C TYR A 200 -1.20 11.39 -19.08
N PRO A 201 -2.53 11.30 -18.86
CA PRO A 201 -3.17 10.03 -18.56
C PRO A 201 -2.82 9.01 -19.65
N LEU A 202 -2.41 7.81 -19.26
CA LEU A 202 -2.17 6.75 -20.25
C LEU A 202 -3.51 6.31 -20.87
N PRO A 203 -3.52 5.86 -22.14
CA PRO A 203 -4.70 5.33 -22.81
C PRO A 203 -5.07 3.91 -22.31
N THR A 204 -5.21 3.76 -20.98
CA THR A 204 -5.45 2.50 -20.26
C THR A 204 -6.84 2.51 -19.61
N THR A 205 -7.08 1.64 -18.63
CA THR A 205 -8.33 1.59 -17.87
C THR A 205 -8.68 2.97 -17.28
N SER A 206 -9.74 3.60 -17.81
CA SER A 206 -10.24 4.90 -17.33
C SER A 206 -11.78 4.95 -17.41
N PRO A 207 -12.50 5.10 -16.28
CA PRO A 207 -11.94 5.22 -14.94
C PRO A 207 -11.43 3.87 -14.41
N LEU A 208 -10.28 3.85 -13.73
CA LEU A 208 -9.99 2.74 -12.83
C LEU A 208 -10.91 2.87 -11.62
N THR A 209 -11.84 1.91 -11.47
CA THR A 209 -12.87 1.97 -10.42
C THR A 209 -12.26 2.08 -9.02
N TRP A 210 -11.11 1.44 -8.79
CA TRP A 210 -10.42 1.53 -7.52
C TRP A 210 -9.84 2.93 -7.26
N SER A 211 -9.17 3.55 -8.25
CA SER A 211 -8.73 4.96 -8.14
C SER A 211 -9.90 5.90 -7.81
N ALA A 212 -11.05 5.73 -8.48
CA ALA A 212 -12.24 6.52 -8.21
C ALA A 212 -12.75 6.33 -6.76
N ALA A 213 -12.78 5.09 -6.27
CA ALA A 213 -13.17 4.80 -4.89
C ALA A 213 -12.19 5.41 -3.87
N MET A 214 -10.88 5.27 -4.10
CA MET A 214 -9.85 5.88 -3.24
C MET A 214 -9.96 7.40 -3.21
N TYR A 215 -10.25 8.03 -4.35
CA TYR A 215 -10.39 9.48 -4.45
C TYR A 215 -11.58 9.98 -3.62
N VAL A 216 -12.72 9.28 -3.67
CA VAL A 216 -13.88 9.59 -2.84
C VAL A 216 -13.55 9.43 -1.36
N MET A 217 -12.88 8.33 -0.97
CA MET A 217 -12.51 8.09 0.44
C MET A 217 -11.57 9.16 0.99
N ALA A 218 -10.50 9.50 0.26
CA ALA A 218 -9.59 10.58 0.65
C ALA A 218 -10.32 11.93 0.71
N SER A 219 -11.11 12.27 -0.31
CA SER A 219 -11.86 13.53 -0.35
C SER A 219 -12.85 13.70 0.81
N LEU A 220 -13.49 12.62 1.27
CA LEU A 220 -14.41 12.64 2.42
C LEU A 220 -13.67 12.77 3.76
N ASN A 221 -12.45 12.23 3.85
CA ASN A 221 -11.60 12.30 5.04
C ASN A 221 -10.86 13.63 5.17
N TYR A 222 -10.69 14.35 4.06
CA TYR A 222 -9.99 15.62 4.01
C TYR A 222 -10.59 16.67 4.96
N LYS A 223 -9.76 17.20 5.85
CA LYS A 223 -10.13 18.31 6.74
C LYS A 223 -9.34 19.54 6.36
N SER A 224 -10.01 20.57 5.85
CA SER A 224 -9.36 21.87 5.62
C SER A 224 -8.84 22.41 6.95
N GLN A 225 -7.60 22.92 6.99
CA GLN A 225 -7.13 23.69 8.14
C GLN A 225 -8.04 24.92 8.29
N GLY A 226 -9.01 24.86 9.22
CA GLY A 226 -9.83 26.02 9.58
C GLY A 226 -11.35 25.84 9.65
N ASN A 227 -11.93 24.65 9.47
CA ASN A 227 -13.36 24.45 9.76
C ASN A 227 -13.61 23.09 10.45
N PRO A 228 -14.23 23.06 11.64
CA PRO A 228 -14.83 21.82 12.12
C PRO A 228 -15.93 21.45 11.13
N ILE A 229 -15.77 20.30 10.47
CA ILE A 229 -16.85 19.70 9.69
C ILE A 229 -17.97 19.45 10.69
N THR A 230 -19.02 20.26 10.60
CA THR A 230 -20.27 20.02 11.32
C THR A 230 -20.74 18.64 10.92
N GLU A 231 -21.04 17.82 11.93
CA GLU A 231 -21.46 16.43 11.80
C GLU A 231 -22.38 16.24 10.59
N LEU A 232 -21.86 15.56 9.57
CA LEU A 232 -22.71 14.96 8.54
C LEU A 232 -23.47 13.83 9.22
N THR A 233 -24.65 14.16 9.75
CA THR A 233 -25.66 13.19 10.14
C THR A 233 -26.11 12.47 8.87
N VAL A 234 -25.37 11.43 8.49
CA VAL A 234 -25.88 10.44 7.55
C VAL A 234 -26.87 9.59 8.34
N LEU A 235 -28.13 9.97 8.25
CA LEU A 235 -29.25 9.08 8.57
C LEU A 235 -29.17 7.89 7.62
N LEU A 236 -28.75 6.74 8.16
CA LEU A 236 -29.18 5.43 7.67
C LEU A 236 -30.58 5.13 8.24
#